data_AF-A0AAN7JM71-F1
#
_entry.id   AF-A0AAN7JM71-F1
#
_cell.length_a   1.000
_cell.length_b   1.000
_cell.length_c   1.000
_cell.angle_alpha   90.00
_cell.angle_beta   90.00
_cell.angle_gamma   90.00
#
_symmetry.space_group_name_H-M   'P 1'
#
loop_
_entity.id
_entity.type
_entity.pdbx_description
1 polymer ?
#
loop_
_entity_poly.entity_id
_entity_poly.type
_entity_poly.pdbx_seq_one_letter_code
_entity_poly.pdbx_strand_id
1 'polypeptide(L)'
;MEMMMVDEDEDEYVTTFKDMKYVHFGKSTLGLSYGLTLSEALIAPAMPSTTARAGGVFVPIIKSLSLSSGSRPGDSSPRKLGSYLVQSQFQSSGNSSALFLTAAAQNLLCLKLAEKVGIIISSPWVSWFKAASLPAFICLLATPLILHKIYPPEIKDTPEAPAMAAKNLENMGPVTRNEWIMIGTMLLAVSLWVCG
;
A
#
# COMPACT_ATOMS: atom_id res chain seq x y z
N MET A 1 -7.75 32.64 -38.74
CA MET A 1 -8.52 31.38 -38.66
C MET A 1 -7.50 30.28 -38.76
N GLU A 2 -6.82 29.99 -37.65
CA GLU A 2 -5.81 28.95 -37.59
C GLU A 2 -6.36 27.94 -36.59
N MET A 3 -6.85 26.85 -37.18
CA MET A 3 -7.57 25.78 -36.53
C MET A 3 -6.56 25.03 -35.65
N MET A 4 -6.82 25.05 -34.35
CA MET A 4 -6.11 24.29 -33.33
C MET A 4 -6.15 22.81 -33.72
N MET A 5 -5.05 22.30 -34.25
CA MET A 5 -4.77 20.87 -34.40
C MET A 5 -4.62 20.34 -32.97
N VAL A 6 -5.73 19.87 -32.41
CA VAL A 6 -5.73 19.06 -31.19
C VAL A 6 -5.08 17.74 -31.58
N ASP A 7 -3.92 17.45 -31.00
CA ASP A 7 -3.12 16.24 -31.20
C ASP A 7 -3.97 14.97 -31.06
N GLU A 8 -4.31 14.34 -32.19
CA GLU A 8 -4.94 13.00 -32.24
C GLU A 8 -4.06 11.92 -31.57
N ASP A 9 -2.77 12.19 -31.40
CA ASP A 9 -1.82 11.29 -30.74
C ASP A 9 -2.08 11.16 -29.22
N GLU A 10 -2.53 12.22 -28.52
CA GLU A 10 -2.84 12.12 -27.07
C GLU A 10 -3.99 11.13 -26.79
N ASP A 11 -4.98 11.06 -27.68
CA ASP A 11 -6.12 10.14 -27.56
C ASP A 11 -5.72 8.68 -27.84
N GLU A 12 -4.73 8.43 -28.70
CA GLU A 12 -4.25 7.07 -29.01
C GLU A 12 -3.39 6.48 -27.87
N TYR A 13 -2.59 7.30 -27.18
CA TYR A 13 -1.87 6.88 -25.97
C TYR A 13 -2.82 6.61 -24.79
N VAL A 14 -3.83 7.46 -24.61
CA VAL A 14 -4.88 7.26 -23.58
C VAL A 14 -5.70 5.99 -23.84
N THR A 15 -5.89 5.63 -25.10
CA THR A 15 -6.62 4.41 -25.49
C THR A 15 -5.75 3.15 -25.33
N THR A 16 -4.46 3.22 -25.68
CA THR A 16 -3.52 2.10 -25.54
C THR A 16 -3.25 1.74 -24.06
N PHE A 17 -3.23 2.72 -23.15
CA PHE A 17 -3.12 2.46 -21.70
C PHE A 17 -4.39 1.85 -21.10
N LYS A 18 -5.56 2.10 -21.70
CA LYS A 18 -6.83 1.46 -21.35
C LYS A 18 -6.79 -0.07 -21.59
N ASP A 19 -5.99 -0.51 -22.55
CA ASP A 19 -5.81 -1.91 -22.95
C ASP A 19 -4.69 -2.64 -22.19
N MET A 20 -3.95 -1.93 -21.32
CA MET A 20 -2.95 -2.56 -20.46
C MET A 20 -3.65 -3.28 -19.30
N LYS A 21 -3.84 -4.60 -19.47
CA LYS A 21 -4.55 -5.57 -18.62
C LYS A 21 -4.32 -5.54 -17.08
N TYR A 22 -3.44 -4.70 -16.55
CA TYR A 22 -3.08 -4.64 -15.13
C TYR A 22 -3.97 -3.73 -14.26
N VAL A 23 -4.94 -3.03 -14.88
CA VAL A 23 -5.78 -2.01 -14.24
C VAL A 23 -7.16 -2.55 -13.80
N HIS A 24 -7.22 -3.81 -13.34
CA HIS A 24 -8.47 -4.40 -12.84
C HIS A 24 -8.67 -4.19 -11.32
N PHE A 25 -7.60 -3.94 -10.56
CA PHE A 25 -7.68 -3.59 -9.15
C PHE A 25 -7.76 -2.06 -9.00
N GLY A 26 -8.90 -1.56 -8.49
CA GLY A 26 -9.07 -0.12 -8.20
C GLY A 26 -10.28 0.56 -8.87
N LYS A 27 -11.03 -0.16 -9.72
CA LYS A 27 -12.33 0.30 -10.22
C LYS A 27 -13.43 0.31 -9.16
N SER A 28 -13.17 -0.33 -8.02
CA SER A 28 -14.02 -0.30 -6.84
C SER A 28 -13.24 0.14 -5.61
N THR A 29 -13.94 0.71 -4.64
CA THR A 29 -13.37 1.17 -3.38
C THR A 29 -12.72 0.04 -2.59
N LEU A 30 -13.30 -1.16 -2.63
CA LEU A 30 -12.70 -2.36 -2.04
C LEU A 30 -11.41 -2.74 -2.75
N GLY A 31 -11.38 -2.69 -4.09
CA GLY A 31 -10.18 -2.94 -4.88
C GLY A 31 -9.05 -1.95 -4.56
N LEU A 32 -9.39 -0.66 -4.40
CA LEU A 32 -8.42 0.37 -3.96
C LEU A 32 -7.86 0.04 -2.58
N SER A 33 -8.72 -0.31 -1.63
CA SER A 33 -8.28 -0.68 -0.28
C SER A 33 -7.34 -1.87 -0.29
N TYR A 34 -7.61 -2.88 -1.12
CA TYR A 34 -6.71 -4.03 -1.28
C TYR A 34 -5.38 -3.66 -1.91
N GLY A 35 -5.40 -2.81 -2.94
CA GLY A 35 -4.18 -2.30 -3.56
C GLY A 35 -3.28 -1.59 -2.55
N LEU A 36 -3.84 -0.68 -1.75
CA LEU A 36 -3.10 0.02 -0.70
C LEU A 36 -2.55 -0.94 0.37
N THR A 37 -3.36 -1.92 0.79
CA THR A 37 -2.97 -2.92 1.79
C THR A 37 -1.81 -3.80 1.31
N LEU A 38 -1.85 -4.23 0.05
CA LEU A 38 -0.77 -5.02 -0.54
C LEU A 38 0.50 -4.20 -0.72
N SER A 39 0.39 -2.95 -1.20
CA SER A 39 1.54 -2.05 -1.29
C SER A 39 2.19 -1.80 0.07
N GLU A 40 1.40 -1.62 1.13
CA GLU A 40 1.88 -1.45 2.50
C GLU A 40 2.64 -2.69 2.98
N ALA A 41 2.11 -3.89 2.72
CA ALA A 41 2.76 -5.15 3.06
C ALA A 41 4.09 -5.34 2.31
N LEU A 42 4.17 -4.93 1.04
CA LEU A 42 5.40 -5.02 0.24
C LEU A 42 6.50 -4.06 0.70
N ILE A 43 6.12 -2.86 1.17
CA ILE A 43 7.07 -1.85 1.65
C ILE A 43 7.48 -2.11 3.12
N ALA A 44 6.64 -2.78 3.91
CA ALA A 44 6.86 -3.08 5.32
C ALA A 44 8.26 -3.62 5.69
N PRO A 45 8.85 -4.61 4.99
CA PRO A 45 10.15 -5.15 5.37
C PRO A 45 11.30 -4.16 5.12
N ALA A 46 11.12 -3.19 4.21
CA ALA A 46 12.15 -2.21 3.81
C ALA A 46 12.16 -0.95 4.68
N MET A 47 10.99 -0.55 5.18
CA MET A 47 10.83 0.68 5.96
C MET A 47 10.47 0.32 7.41
N PRO A 48 11.39 0.43 8.38
CA PRO A 48 11.23 -0.08 9.75
C PRO A 48 10.34 0.80 10.66
N SER A 49 9.47 1.61 10.07
CA SER A 49 8.59 2.54 10.79
C SER A 49 7.18 2.50 10.23
N THR A 50 6.25 1.96 11.03
CA THR A 50 4.81 1.95 10.75
C THR A 50 4.28 3.36 10.50
N THR A 51 4.69 4.34 11.31
CA THR A 51 4.24 5.73 11.17
C THR A 51 4.77 6.38 9.89
N ALA A 52 6.01 6.07 9.49
CA ALA A 52 6.58 6.59 8.25
C ALA A 52 5.86 6.04 7.02
N ARG A 53 5.50 4.74 7.02
CA ARG A 53 4.70 4.15 5.94
C ARG A 53 3.29 4.75 5.93
N ALA A 54 2.54 4.58 7.02
CA ALA A 54 1.15 5.02 7.09
C ALA A 54 0.99 6.53 6.82
N GLY A 55 1.75 7.37 7.54
CA GLY A 55 1.64 8.83 7.44
C GLY A 55 2.41 9.45 6.29
N GLY A 56 3.62 8.95 5.98
CA GLY A 56 4.48 9.54 4.96
C GLY A 56 4.16 9.06 3.55
N VAL A 57 3.85 7.78 3.38
CA VAL A 57 3.58 7.18 2.07
C VAL A 57 2.08 7.16 1.76
N PHE A 58 1.27 6.60 2.65
CA PHE A 58 -0.12 6.28 2.31
C PHE A 58 -1.11 7.41 2.53
N VAL A 59 -0.95 8.26 3.54
CA VAL A 59 -1.86 9.40 3.76
C VAL A 59 -1.91 10.35 2.56
N PRO A 60 -0.80 10.75 1.91
CA PRO A 60 -0.85 11.57 0.70
C PRO A 60 -1.58 10.89 -0.46
N ILE A 61 -1.36 9.58 -0.67
CA ILE A 61 -2.03 8.80 -1.71
C ILE A 61 -3.54 8.77 -1.47
N ILE A 62 -3.95 8.43 -0.23
CA ILE A 62 -5.36 8.38 0.16
C ILE A 62 -5.99 9.76 0.04
N LYS A 63 -5.28 10.83 0.42
CA LYS A 63 -5.76 12.20 0.26
C LYS A 63 -6.04 12.53 -1.20
N SER A 64 -5.11 12.23 -2.12
CA SER A 64 -5.31 12.46 -3.55
C SER A 64 -6.52 11.70 -4.10
N LEU A 65 -6.67 10.41 -3.75
CA LEU A 65 -7.81 9.58 -4.13
C LEU A 65 -9.13 10.13 -3.58
N SER A 66 -9.13 10.56 -2.31
CA SER A 66 -10.30 11.10 -1.63
C SER A 66 -10.76 12.42 -2.27
N LEU A 67 -9.81 13.34 -2.52
CA LEU A 67 -10.10 14.64 -3.12
C LEU A 67 -10.69 14.50 -4.53
N SER A 68 -10.13 13.60 -5.34
CA SER A 68 -10.67 13.33 -6.68
C SER A 68 -12.06 12.70 -6.65
N SER A 69 -12.41 11.99 -5.59
CA SER A 69 -13.72 11.37 -5.42
C SER A 69 -14.71 12.31 -4.70
N GLY A 70 -14.36 13.59 -4.55
CA GLY A 70 -15.18 14.59 -3.87
C GLY A 70 -15.38 14.29 -2.37
N SER A 71 -14.44 13.56 -1.75
CA SER A 71 -14.41 13.25 -0.32
C SER A 71 -13.38 14.13 0.38
N ARG A 72 -13.86 15.09 1.18
CA ARG A 72 -13.02 16.09 1.83
C ARG A 72 -13.11 15.99 3.35
N PRO A 73 -12.01 16.18 4.08
CA PRO A 73 -12.06 16.32 5.54
C PRO A 73 -12.69 17.68 5.91
N GLY A 74 -13.57 17.69 6.92
CA GLY A 74 -14.14 18.93 7.49
C GLY A 74 -15.49 19.37 6.91
N ASP A 75 -16.04 18.67 5.91
CA ASP A 75 -17.43 18.83 5.45
C ASP A 75 -18.25 17.55 5.71
N SER A 76 -19.42 17.42 5.08
CA SER A 76 -20.30 16.25 5.21
C SER A 76 -19.88 15.04 4.35
N SER A 77 -18.85 15.16 3.50
CA SER A 77 -18.39 14.16 2.53
C SER A 77 -17.21 13.22 2.91
N PRO A 78 -16.60 13.23 4.11
CA PRO A 78 -15.50 12.30 4.45
C PRO A 78 -15.86 10.83 4.27
N ARG A 79 -17.14 10.48 4.49
CA ARG A 79 -17.66 9.11 4.39
C ARG A 79 -17.78 8.59 2.96
N LYS A 80 -17.67 9.45 1.95
CA LYS A 80 -17.73 9.05 0.54
C LYS A 80 -16.65 8.04 0.19
N LEU A 81 -15.41 8.31 0.62
CA LEU A 81 -14.26 7.44 0.33
C LEU A 81 -13.17 7.57 1.40
N GLY A 82 -12.82 8.80 1.78
CA GLY A 82 -11.60 9.06 2.55
C GLY A 82 -11.59 8.43 3.93
N SER A 83 -12.69 8.51 4.69
CA SER A 83 -12.78 7.90 6.02
C SER A 83 -12.62 6.36 5.96
N TYR A 84 -13.17 5.70 4.93
CA TYR A 84 -12.99 4.27 4.74
C TYR A 84 -11.54 3.91 4.41
N LEU A 85 -10.92 4.59 3.43
CA LEU A 85 -9.54 4.31 3.02
C LEU A 85 -8.54 4.57 4.14
N VAL A 86 -8.67 5.68 4.89
CA VAL A 86 -7.80 5.99 6.03
C VAL A 86 -7.91 4.90 7.10
N GLN A 87 -9.14 4.48 7.46
CA GLN A 87 -9.33 3.45 8.48
C GLN A 87 -8.82 2.09 8.02
N SER A 88 -9.05 1.73 6.75
CA SER A 88 -8.57 0.47 6.19
C SER A 88 -7.05 0.40 6.19
N GLN A 89 -6.41 1.50 5.79
CA GLN A 89 -4.97 1.62 5.78
C GLN A 89 -4.38 1.57 7.18
N PHE A 90 -4.98 2.28 8.14
CA PHE A 90 -4.49 2.28 9.52
C PHE A 90 -4.48 0.87 10.12
N GLN A 91 -5.57 0.12 9.95
CA GLN A 91 -5.67 -1.26 10.43
C GLN A 91 -4.71 -2.19 9.69
N SER A 92 -4.63 -2.05 8.37
CA SER A 92 -3.75 -2.89 7.53
C SER A 92 -2.26 -2.64 7.79
N SER A 93 -1.88 -1.42 8.13
CA SER A 93 -0.50 -1.08 8.52
C SER A 93 -0.09 -1.75 9.83
N GLY A 94 -1.03 -2.00 10.75
CA GLY A 94 -0.80 -2.84 11.93
C GLY A 94 -0.51 -4.30 11.55
N ASN A 95 -1.32 -4.87 10.64
CA ASN A 95 -1.15 -6.25 10.17
C ASN A 95 0.18 -6.46 9.42
N SER A 96 0.54 -5.53 8.53
CA SER A 96 1.82 -5.59 7.79
C SER A 96 3.02 -5.41 8.73
N SER A 97 2.89 -4.56 9.75
CA SER A 97 3.91 -4.39 10.78
C SER A 97 4.14 -5.67 11.57
N ALA A 98 3.10 -6.45 11.83
CA ALA A 98 3.23 -7.73 12.54
C ALA A 98 3.89 -8.82 11.69
N LEU A 99 3.73 -8.78 10.36
CA LEU A 99 4.21 -9.81 9.43
C LEU A 99 5.74 -9.94 9.43
N PHE A 100 6.46 -8.83 9.46
CA PHE A 100 7.92 -8.82 9.39
C PHE A 100 8.55 -8.35 10.70
N LEU A 101 9.58 -9.07 11.15
CA LEU A 101 10.32 -8.71 12.35
C LEU A 101 10.87 -7.27 12.30
N THR A 102 11.32 -6.82 11.13
CA THR A 102 11.94 -5.50 10.93
C THR A 102 10.95 -4.38 10.64
N ALA A 103 9.66 -4.69 10.44
CA ALA A 103 8.68 -3.67 10.02
C ALA A 103 8.27 -2.71 11.15
N ALA A 104 8.56 -3.05 12.41
CA ALA A 104 8.26 -2.20 13.56
C ALA A 104 9.28 -2.41 14.69
N ALA A 105 9.67 -1.31 15.36
CA ALA A 105 10.61 -1.36 16.48
C ALA A 105 10.11 -2.23 17.66
N GLN A 106 8.79 -2.29 17.85
CA GLN A 106 8.14 -3.10 18.87
C GLN A 106 8.44 -4.60 18.69
N ASN A 107 8.55 -5.08 17.46
CA ASN A 107 8.85 -6.49 17.18
C ASN A 107 10.26 -6.87 17.63
N LEU A 108 11.23 -5.98 17.38
CA LEU A 108 12.61 -6.14 17.86
C LEU A 108 12.69 -6.07 19.40
N LEU A 109 11.86 -5.23 20.01
CA LEU A 109 11.74 -5.17 21.47
C LEU A 109 11.22 -6.50 22.05
N CYS A 110 10.25 -7.17 21.41
CA CYS A 110 9.78 -8.49 21.83
C CYS A 110 10.91 -9.52 21.86
N LEU A 111 11.79 -9.54 20.86
CA LEU A 111 12.97 -10.43 20.88
C LEU A 111 13.90 -10.11 22.05
N LYS A 112 14.15 -8.83 22.33
CA LYS A 112 15.00 -8.42 23.44
C LYS A 112 14.40 -8.76 24.80
N LEU A 113 13.08 -8.76 24.92
CA LEU A 113 12.40 -9.22 26.14
C LEU A 113 12.47 -10.75 26.28
N ALA A 114 12.30 -11.50 25.19
CA ALA A 114 12.43 -12.95 25.17
C ALA A 114 13.85 -13.40 25.58
N GLU A 115 14.88 -12.71 25.07
CA GLU A 115 16.28 -12.94 25.42
C GLU A 115 16.52 -12.75 26.93
N LYS A 116 15.92 -11.73 27.55
CA LYS A 116 16.04 -11.46 28.99
C LYS A 116 15.44 -12.55 29.90
N VAL A 117 14.48 -13.31 29.41
CA VAL A 117 13.86 -14.43 30.16
C VAL A 117 14.47 -15.79 29.79
N GLY A 118 15.58 -15.80 29.04
CA GLY A 118 16.33 -17.01 28.68
C GLY A 118 15.86 -17.69 27.39
N ILE A 119 14.96 -17.07 26.61
CA ILE A 119 14.50 -17.61 25.32
C ILE A 119 15.40 -17.06 24.22
N ILE A 120 16.33 -17.91 23.75
CA ILE A 120 17.24 -17.58 22.65
C ILE A 120 16.70 -18.22 21.37
N ILE A 121 16.37 -17.39 20.38
CA ILE A 121 15.88 -17.83 19.08
C ILE A 121 17.05 -17.81 18.09
N SER A 122 17.46 -18.97 17.57
CA SER A 122 18.62 -19.08 16.67
C SER A 122 18.45 -18.34 15.35
N SER A 123 17.25 -18.35 14.76
CA SER A 123 16.91 -17.57 13.56
C SER A 123 15.69 -16.68 13.84
N PRO A 124 15.88 -15.49 14.46
CA PRO A 124 14.79 -14.65 14.91
C PRO A 124 13.88 -14.20 13.77
N TRP A 125 14.46 -13.84 12.61
CA TRP A 125 13.70 -13.33 11.48
C TRP A 125 12.81 -14.42 10.87
N VAL A 126 13.38 -15.59 10.56
CA VAL A 126 12.64 -16.70 9.96
C VAL A 126 11.59 -17.26 10.93
N SER A 127 11.93 -17.37 12.22
CA SER A 127 11.00 -17.84 13.25
C SER A 127 9.81 -16.88 13.40
N TRP A 128 10.07 -15.58 13.42
CA TRP A 128 9.03 -14.56 13.45
C TRP A 128 8.13 -14.64 12.22
N PHE A 129 8.72 -14.64 11.02
CA PHE A 129 7.96 -14.68 9.78
C PHE A 129 7.11 -15.94 9.69
N LYS A 130 7.63 -17.12 10.06
CA LYS A 130 6.85 -18.36 10.09
C LYS A 130 5.67 -18.27 11.05
N ALA A 131 5.88 -17.77 12.27
CA ALA A 131 4.83 -17.64 13.27
C ALA A 131 3.77 -16.58 12.90
N ALA A 132 4.21 -15.44 12.36
CA ALA A 132 3.36 -14.30 12.05
C ALA A 132 2.66 -14.40 10.68
N SER A 133 3.23 -15.14 9.72
CA SER A 133 2.74 -15.18 8.34
C SER A 133 1.26 -15.55 8.23
N LEU A 134 0.86 -16.70 8.78
CA LEU A 134 -0.53 -17.18 8.70
C LEU A 134 -1.55 -16.18 9.29
N PRO A 135 -1.42 -15.74 10.57
CA PRO A 135 -2.38 -14.78 11.11
C PRO A 135 -2.31 -13.42 10.40
N ALA A 136 -1.12 -12.94 10.02
CA ALA A 136 -0.98 -11.65 9.36
C ALA A 136 -1.60 -11.66 7.96
N PHE A 137 -1.43 -12.71 7.15
CA PHE A 137 -2.07 -12.82 5.84
C PHE A 137 -3.59 -12.89 5.96
N ILE A 138 -4.11 -13.65 6.93
CA ILE A 138 -5.55 -13.70 7.19
C ILE A 138 -6.06 -12.30 7.54
N CYS A 139 -5.40 -11.57 8.44
CA CYS A 139 -5.81 -10.23 8.83
C CYS A 139 -5.66 -9.22 7.67
N LEU A 140 -4.58 -9.27 6.89
CA LEU A 140 -4.38 -8.42 5.70
C LEU A 140 -5.51 -8.61 4.67
N LEU A 141 -5.97 -9.85 4.47
CA LEU A 141 -7.06 -10.13 3.55
C LEU A 141 -8.44 -9.79 4.14
N ALA A 142 -8.63 -10.04 5.43
CA ALA A 142 -9.90 -9.86 6.11
C ALA A 142 -10.20 -8.39 6.45
N THR A 143 -9.21 -7.58 6.82
CA THR A 143 -9.39 -6.21 7.30
C THR A 143 -10.14 -5.34 6.27
N PRO A 144 -9.75 -5.25 4.98
CA PRO A 144 -10.50 -4.48 3.99
C PRO A 144 -11.96 -4.94 3.85
N LEU A 145 -12.25 -6.24 3.92
CA LEU A 145 -13.60 -6.81 3.79
C LEU A 145 -14.47 -6.52 5.02
N ILE A 146 -13.92 -6.78 6.21
CA ILE A 146 -14.61 -6.54 7.47
C ILE A 146 -14.95 -5.05 7.57
N LEU A 147 -13.98 -4.19 7.26
CA LEU A 147 -14.21 -2.75 7.29
C LEU A 147 -15.21 -2.31 6.22
N HIS A 148 -15.19 -2.91 5.03
CA HIS A 148 -16.18 -2.61 3.99
C HIS A 148 -17.61 -2.99 4.43
N LYS A 149 -17.76 -3.95 5.35
CA LYS A 149 -19.06 -4.34 5.92
C LYS A 149 -19.48 -3.46 7.11
N ILE A 150 -18.55 -3.12 8.01
CA ILE A 150 -18.84 -2.36 9.24
C ILE A 150 -18.92 -0.85 8.94
N TYR A 151 -18.05 -0.36 8.07
CA TYR A 151 -17.91 1.04 7.73
C TYR A 151 -17.89 1.20 6.20
N PRO A 152 -19.00 0.86 5.51
CA PRO A 152 -19.05 0.93 4.06
C PRO A 152 -18.85 2.38 3.58
N PRO A 153 -18.05 2.59 2.52
CA PRO A 153 -17.98 3.87 1.83
C PRO A 153 -19.29 4.15 1.11
N GLU A 154 -19.66 5.44 0.98
CA GLU A 154 -20.86 5.81 0.21
C GLU A 154 -20.63 5.61 -1.29
N ILE A 155 -19.41 5.83 -1.77
CA ILE A 155 -19.00 5.56 -3.14
C ILE A 155 -18.31 4.19 -3.18
N LYS A 156 -18.84 3.28 -4.00
CA LYS A 156 -18.30 1.92 -4.16
C LYS A 156 -17.55 1.71 -5.46
N ASP A 157 -17.85 2.53 -6.47
CA ASP A 157 -17.22 2.50 -7.78
C ASP A 157 -16.31 3.72 -7.94
N THR A 158 -15.07 3.45 -8.34
CA THR A 158 -14.01 4.44 -8.51
C THR A 158 -13.39 4.29 -9.89
N PRO A 159 -14.16 4.52 -10.98
CA PRO A 159 -13.70 4.26 -12.35
C PRO A 159 -12.55 5.19 -12.78
N GLU A 160 -12.45 6.37 -12.17
CA GLU A 160 -11.41 7.38 -12.46
C GLU A 160 -10.09 7.12 -11.71
N ALA A 161 -10.12 6.38 -10.60
CA ALA A 161 -8.94 6.16 -9.77
C ALA A 161 -7.79 5.45 -10.53
N PRO A 162 -8.06 4.43 -11.37
CA PRO A 162 -7.01 3.79 -12.13
C PRO A 162 -6.44 4.66 -13.26
N ALA A 163 -7.27 5.48 -13.93
CA ALA A 163 -6.80 6.42 -14.94
C ALA A 163 -5.88 7.49 -14.32
N MET A 164 -6.24 7.98 -13.13
CA MET A 164 -5.39 8.91 -12.37
C MET A 164 -4.07 8.26 -11.93
N ALA A 165 -4.09 7.00 -11.51
CA ALA A 165 -2.88 6.27 -11.14
C ALA A 165 -1.93 6.12 -12.34
N ALA A 166 -2.46 5.82 -13.54
CA ALA A 166 -1.67 5.74 -14.77
C ALA A 166 -1.04 7.09 -15.12
N LYS A 167 -1.83 8.17 -15.11
CA LYS A 167 -1.33 9.54 -15.37
C LYS A 167 -0.24 9.96 -14.37
N ASN A 168 -0.41 9.65 -13.08
CA ASN A 168 0.60 9.93 -12.07
C ASN A 168 1.87 9.10 -12.28
N LEU A 169 1.75 7.84 -12.72
CA LEU A 169 2.90 6.99 -13.01
C LEU A 169 3.68 7.51 -14.24
N GLU A 170 2.99 7.96 -15.28
CA GLU A 170 3.62 8.60 -16.45
C GLU A 170 4.40 9.85 -16.04
N ASN A 171 3.80 10.69 -15.18
CA ASN A 171 4.46 11.90 -14.65
C ASN A 171 5.71 11.59 -13.81
N MET A 172 5.82 10.41 -13.22
CA MET A 172 7.02 10.00 -12.46
C MET A 172 8.19 9.63 -13.37
N GLY A 173 7.92 9.25 -14.63
CA GLY A 173 8.94 8.85 -15.59
C GLY A 173 9.57 7.48 -15.29
N PRO A 174 10.64 7.12 -16.03
CA PRO A 174 11.28 5.81 -15.90
C PRO A 174 12.02 5.66 -14.56
N VAL A 175 12.06 4.41 -14.05
CA VAL A 175 12.77 4.06 -12.81
C VAL A 175 14.24 4.43 -12.92
N THR A 176 14.70 5.24 -11.98
CA THR A 176 16.06 5.75 -11.91
C THR A 176 17.05 4.68 -11.45
N ARG A 177 18.34 4.89 -11.73
CA ARG A 177 19.40 3.99 -11.29
C ARG A 177 19.43 3.82 -9.77
N ASN A 178 19.14 4.88 -9.01
CA ASN A 178 19.15 4.83 -7.55
C ASN A 178 17.99 3.98 -7.01
N GLU A 179 16.81 4.03 -7.63
CA GLU A 179 15.67 3.17 -7.27
C GLU A 179 15.98 1.70 -7.56
N TRP A 180 16.63 1.41 -8.68
CA TRP A 180 17.11 0.05 -8.98
C TRP A 180 18.12 -0.46 -7.95
N ILE A 181 19.05 0.39 -7.52
CA ILE A 181 20.02 0.04 -6.47
C ILE A 181 19.28 -0.25 -5.15
N MET A 182 18.30 0.58 -4.78
CA MET A 182 17.50 0.38 -3.56
C MET A 182 16.73 -0.95 -3.59
N ILE A 183 16.07 -1.28 -4.70
CA ILE A 183 15.37 -2.56 -4.85
C ILE A 183 16.36 -3.72 -4.74
N GLY A 184 17.52 -3.61 -5.39
CA GLY A 184 18.58 -4.62 -5.35
C GLY A 184 19.12 -4.85 -3.93
N THR A 185 19.43 -3.79 -3.18
CA THR A 185 19.92 -3.92 -1.80
C THR A 185 18.86 -4.50 -0.87
N MET A 186 17.58 -4.16 -1.08
CA MET A 186 16.47 -4.71 -0.30
C MET A 186 16.32 -6.23 -0.52
N LEU A 187 16.34 -6.68 -1.78
CA LEU A 187 16.26 -8.10 -2.11
C LEU A 187 17.45 -8.89 -1.55
N LEU A 188 18.65 -8.31 -1.60
CA LEU A 188 19.85 -8.91 -1.03
C LEU A 188 19.72 -9.06 0.49
N ALA A 189 19.26 -8.03 1.20
CA ALA A 189 19.08 -8.05 2.65
C ALA A 189 18.07 -9.14 3.08
N VAL A 190 16.92 -9.22 2.40
CA VAL A 190 15.92 -10.27 2.67
C VAL A 190 16.47 -11.66 2.39
N SER A 191 17.22 -11.83 1.29
CA SER A 191 17.86 -13.10 0.96
C SER A 191 18.86 -13.53 2.03
N LEU A 192 19.64 -12.59 2.55
CA LEU A 192 20.60 -12.84 3.62
C LEU A 192 19.89 -13.23 4.94
N TRP A 193 18.75 -12.62 5.27
CA TRP A 193 17.97 -13.01 6.45
C TRP A 193 17.30 -14.38 6.35
N VAL A 194 16.99 -14.83 5.13
CA VAL A 194 16.37 -16.14 4.89
C VAL A 194 17.42 -17.26 4.84
N CYS A 195 18.59 -16.99 4.26
CA CYS A 195 19.64 -17.99 4.03
C CYS A 195 20.76 -18.00 5.08
N GLY A 196 20.85 -16.97 5.93
CA GLY A 196 21.91 -16.78 6.93
C GLY A 196 21.55 -17.19 8.36
#